data_AF-A0A3D5UVR4-F1
#
_entry.id   AF-A0A3D5UVR4-F1
#
_cell.length_a   1.000
_cell.length_b   1.000
_cell.length_c   1.000
_cell.angle_alpha   90.00
_cell.angle_beta   90.00
_cell.angle_gamma   90.00
#
_symmetry.space_group_name_H-M   'P 1'
#
loop_
_entity.id
_entity.type
_entity.pdbx_description
1 polymer ?
#
loop_
_entity_poly.entity_id
_entity_poly.type
_entity_poly.pdbx_seq_one_letter_code
_entity_poly.pdbx_strand_id
1 'polypeptide(L)' 'HAGQIQGFFDIPTDNLFAAPVLTRDIEQHYKTSNGVMVVSPDVGGVVRARAIAKRIGADLAIVDKRRERAGESEVMNII' A
#
# COMPACT_ATOMS: atom_id res chain seq x y z
N HIS A 1 -1.50 3.74 8.96
CA HIS A 1 -1.64 4.52 10.20
C HIS A 1 -0.44 5.45 10.36
N ALA A 2 0.64 5.15 11.07
CA ALA A 2 1.88 5.96 11.01
C ALA A 2 3.02 5.22 11.71
N GLY A 3 4.24 5.23 11.15
CA GLY A 3 5.42 4.64 11.82
C GLY A 3 5.84 5.44 13.05
N GLN A 4 5.50 6.73 13.06
CA GLN A 4 5.74 7.68 14.13
C GLN A 4 5.09 7.31 15.46
N ILE A 5 4.08 6.42 15.46
CA ILE A 5 3.39 5.97 16.66
C ILE A 5 4.36 5.32 17.66
N GLN A 6 5.45 4.70 17.20
CA GLN A 6 6.46 4.14 18.10
C GLN A 6 7.11 5.21 18.99
N GLY A 7 7.19 6.47 18.54
CA GLY A 7 7.73 7.57 19.32
C GLY A 7 6.80 8.12 20.41
N PHE A 8 5.58 7.56 20.56
CA PHE A 8 4.67 7.90 21.65
C PHE A 8 4.90 7.03 22.90
N PHE A 9 5.77 6.04 22.82
CA PHE A 9 6.08 5.13 23.91
C PHE A 9 7.51 5.33 24.37
N ASP A 10 7.71 5.45 25.68
CA ASP A 10 9.04 5.49 26.30
C ASP A 10 9.63 4.08 26.52
N ILE A 11 8.88 3.04 26.18
CA ILE A 11 9.28 1.63 26.27
C ILE A 11 9.61 1.07 24.87
N PRO A 12 10.45 0.03 24.78
CA PRO A 12 10.71 -0.64 23.51
C PRO A 12 9.41 -1.13 22.84
N THR A 13 9.29 -0.94 21.53
CA THR A 13 8.16 -1.42 20.73
C THR A 13 8.64 -2.17 19.50
N ASP A 14 8.00 -3.29 19.20
CA ASP A 14 8.24 -4.07 17.98
C ASP A 14 7.08 -3.87 16.98
N ASN A 15 7.37 -3.18 15.88
CA ASN A 15 6.40 -2.94 14.81
C ASN A 15 6.53 -4.02 13.72
N LEU A 16 5.74 -5.09 13.85
CA LEU A 16 5.75 -6.20 12.90
C LEU A 16 5.04 -5.84 11.59
N PHE A 17 5.58 -6.32 10.47
CA PHE A 17 5.02 -6.09 9.13
C PHE A 17 4.33 -7.33 8.58
N ALA A 18 3.08 -7.18 8.13
CA ALA A 18 2.33 -8.24 7.45
C ALA A 18 2.79 -8.50 6.00
N ALA A 19 3.61 -7.61 5.43
CA ALA A 19 4.01 -7.66 4.02
C ALA A 19 4.56 -9.04 3.57
N PRO A 20 5.42 -9.76 4.31
CA PRO A 20 5.89 -11.09 3.88
C PRO A 20 4.78 -12.12 3.71
N VAL A 21 3.81 -12.14 4.63
CA VAL A 21 2.69 -13.08 4.59
C VAL A 21 1.75 -12.73 3.43
N LEU A 22 1.46 -11.45 3.24
CA LEU A 22 0.61 -10.97 2.15
C LEU A 22 1.24 -11.19 0.76
N THR A 23 2.54 -10.93 0.60
CA THR A 23 3.28 -11.22 -0.64
C THR A 23 3.16 -12.69 -1.01
N ARG A 24 3.40 -13.60 -0.04
CA ARG A 24 3.31 -15.04 -0.28
C ARG A 24 1.90 -15.47 -0.67
N ASP A 25 0.89 -14.94 0.02
CA ASP A 25 -0.51 -15.23 -0.29
C ASP A 25 -0.90 -14.78 -1.70
N ILE A 26 -0.47 -13.58 -2.09
CA ILE A 26 -0.70 -13.04 -3.44
C ILE A 26 -0.05 -13.94 -4.51
N GLU A 27 1.21 -14.35 -4.32
CA GLU A 27 1.92 -15.21 -5.27
C GLU A 27 1.29 -16.61 -5.38
N GLN A 28 0.65 -17.10 -4.32
CA GLN A 28 -0.04 -18.40 -4.33
C GLN A 28 -1.38 -18.35 -5.07
N HIS A 29 -2.09 -17.23 -5.00
CA HIS A 29 -3.44 -17.10 -5.56
C HIS A 29 -3.50 -16.39 -6.91
N TYR A 30 -2.48 -15.61 -7.26
CA TYR A 30 -2.45 -14.82 -8.48
C TYR A 30 -1.22 -15.16 -9.33
N LYS A 31 -1.40 -15.20 -10.65
CA LYS A 31 -0.30 -15.34 -11.62
C LYS A 31 0.43 -13.99 -11.75
N THR A 32 1.28 -13.67 -10.79
CA THR A 32 2.03 -12.41 -10.73
C THR A 32 2.92 -12.17 -11.96
N SER A 33 3.34 -13.23 -12.66
CA SER A 33 4.11 -13.15 -13.90
C SER A 33 3.35 -12.58 -15.10
N ASN A 34 2.01 -12.49 -15.05
CA ASN A 34 1.16 -12.14 -16.20
C ASN A 34 0.27 -10.91 -15.93
N GLY A 35 0.85 -9.81 -15.47
CA GLY A 35 0.17 -8.50 -15.48
C GLY A 35 -0.68 -8.20 -14.24
N VAL A 36 -0.24 -8.63 -13.06
CA VAL A 36 -0.80 -8.13 -11.80
C VAL A 36 -0.27 -6.72 -11.55
N MET A 37 -1.16 -5.81 -11.17
CA MET A 37 -0.83 -4.44 -10.78
C MET A 37 -1.25 -4.21 -9.34
N VAL A 38 -0.34 -3.66 -8.53
CA VAL A 38 -0.64 -3.27 -7.16
C VAL A 38 -1.12 -1.82 -7.17
N VAL A 39 -2.28 -1.55 -6.56
CA VAL A 39 -2.87 -0.21 -6.55
C VAL A 39 -2.79 0.38 -5.13
N SER A 40 -2.27 1.60 -5.02
CA SER A 40 -2.42 2.42 -3.81
C SER A 40 -3.70 3.25 -3.93
N PRO A 41 -4.67 3.09 -3.00
CA PRO A 41 -5.96 3.80 -3.08
C PRO A 41 -5.87 5.29 -2.71
N ASP A 42 -4.74 5.71 -2.13
CA ASP A 42 -4.43 7.09 -1.78
C ASP A 42 -2.90 7.28 -1.72
N VAL A 43 -2.46 8.52 -1.53
CA VAL A 43 -1.04 8.89 -1.45
C VAL A 43 -0.36 8.32 -0.19
N GLY A 44 -1.09 8.19 0.92
CA GLY A 44 -0.56 7.66 2.19
C GLY A 44 -0.28 6.15 2.18
N GLY A 45 -0.86 5.43 1.21
CA GLY A 45 -0.63 4.01 0.95
C GLY A 45 0.58 3.70 0.08
N VAL A 46 1.12 4.69 -0.65
CA VAL A 46 2.05 4.46 -1.77
C VAL A 46 3.30 3.70 -1.36
N VAL A 47 3.87 4.04 -0.19
CA VAL A 47 5.08 3.37 0.31
C VAL A 47 4.82 1.88 0.58
N ARG A 48 3.64 1.54 1.12
CA ARG A 48 3.25 0.13 1.38
C ARG A 48 2.97 -0.61 0.07
N ALA A 49 2.21 0.00 -0.84
CA ALA A 49 1.89 -0.58 -2.14
C ALA A 49 3.17 -0.85 -2.96
N ARG A 50 4.10 0.11 -3.01
CA ARG A 50 5.40 -0.03 -3.68
C ARG A 50 6.24 -1.17 -3.10
N ALA A 51 6.24 -1.33 -1.77
CA ALA A 51 6.99 -2.40 -1.11
C ALA A 51 6.46 -3.79 -1.49
N ILE A 52 5.14 -3.95 -1.65
CA ILE A 52 4.52 -5.20 -2.10
C ILE A 52 4.81 -5.43 -3.58
N ALA A 53 4.57 -4.43 -4.44
CA ALA A 53 4.82 -4.49 -5.88
C ALA A 53 6.25 -4.96 -6.20
N LYS A 54 7.26 -4.36 -5.54
CA LYS A 54 8.66 -4.73 -5.74
C LYS A 54 8.97 -6.18 -5.36
N ARG A 55 8.30 -6.73 -4.34
CA ARG A 55 8.53 -8.10 -3.87
C ARG A 55 7.99 -9.13 -4.86
N ILE A 56 6.83 -8.86 -5.46
CA ILE A 56 6.18 -9.78 -6.41
C ILE A 56 6.50 -9.47 -7.89
N GLY A 57 7.33 -8.47 -8.16
CA GLY A 57 7.67 -8.05 -9.52
C GLY A 57 6.51 -7.44 -10.32
N ALA A 58 5.55 -6.80 -9.63
CA ALA A 58 4.36 -6.20 -10.24
C ALA A 58 4.52 -4.69 -10.48
N ASP A 59 3.73 -4.16 -11.39
CA ASP A 59 3.59 -2.71 -11.60
C ASP A 59 2.82 -2.06 -10.45
N LEU A 60 3.02 -0.76 -10.27
CA LEU A 60 2.37 0.06 -9.24
C LEU A 60 1.48 1.10 -9.90
N ALA A 61 0.22 1.15 -9.49
CA ALA A 61 -0.67 2.26 -9.75
C ALA A 61 -1.01 3.04 -8.47
N ILE A 62 -1.28 4.33 -8.60
CA ILE A 62 -1.63 5.23 -7.49
C ILE A 62 -2.88 6.00 -7.87
N VAL A 63 -3.87 5.96 -6.99
CA VAL A 63 -5.09 6.78 -7.09
C VAL A 63 -4.81 8.14 -6.46
N ASP A 64 -4.80 9.18 -7.30
CA ASP A 64 -4.83 10.57 -6.82
C ASP A 64 -6.28 10.98 -6.57
N LYS A 65 -6.66 10.97 -5.29
CA LYS A 65 -8.00 11.34 -4.84
C LYS A 65 -7.94 12.66 -4.08
N ARG A 66 -8.57 13.71 -4.63
CA ARG A 66 -8.76 14.99 -3.95
C ARG A 66 -10.14 15.03 -3.32
N ARG A 67 -10.22 15.49 -2.06
CA ARG A 67 -11.49 15.77 -1.39
C ARG A 67 -11.70 17.28 -1.38
N GLU A 68 -12.47 17.80 -2.34
CA GLU A 68 -12.80 19.22 -2.35
C GLU A 68 -13.89 19.56 -1.32
N ARG A 69 -14.76 18.60 -0.96
CA ARG A 69 -15.81 18.73 0.07
C ARG A 69 -16.04 17.42 0.82
N ALA A 70 -16.59 17.51 2.04
CA ALA A 70 -16.98 16.34 2.81
C ALA A 70 -18.10 15.56 2.09
N GLY A 71 -17.86 14.28 1.78
CA GLY A 71 -18.83 13.41 1.11
C GLY A 71 -18.67 13.31 -0.42
N GLU A 72 -17.94 14.24 -1.05
CA GLU A 72 -17.64 14.20 -2.48
C GLU A 72 -16.19 13.75 -2.70
N SER A 73 -15.99 12.92 -3.71
CA SER A 73 -14.77 12.15 -3.87
C SER A 73 -14.58 11.82 -5.34
N GLU A 74 -13.90 12.72 -6.06
CA GLU A 74 -13.55 12.50 -7.45
C GLU A 74 -12.19 11.81 -7.54
N VAL A 75 -12.13 10.77 -8.39
CA VAL A 75 -10.88 10.10 -8.75
C VAL A 75 -10.32 10.87 -9.93
N MET A 76 -9.21 11.57 -9.72
CA MET A 76 -8.70 12.51 -10.72
C MET A 76 -7.75 11.84 -11.72
N ASN A 77 -6.91 10.91 -11.26
CA ASN A 77 -5.97 10.18 -12.13
C ASN A 77 -5.56 8.82 -11.51
N ILE A 78 -5.25 7.88 -12.40
CA ILE A 78 -4.52 6.64 -12.08
C ILE A 78 -3.13 6.80 -12.71
N ILE A 79 -2.09 6.77 -11.88
CA ILE A 79 -0.68 6.90 -12.30
C ILE A 79 0.02 5.57 -12.10
#